data_AF-A0AAY4CVQ8-F1
#
_entry.id   AF-A0AAY4CVQ8-F1
#
_cell.length_a   1.000
_cell.length_b   1.000
_cell.length_c   1.000
_cell.angle_alpha   90.00
_cell.angle_beta   90.00
_cell.angle_gamma   90.00
#
_symmetry.space_group_name_H-M   'P 1'
#
loop_
_entity.id
_entity.type
_entity.pdbx_description
1 polymer ?
#
loop_
_entity_poly.entity_id
_entity_poly.type
_entity_poly.pdbx_seq_one_letter_code
_entity_poly.pdbx_strand_id
1 'polypeptide(L)'
;MEEVLDGLIKDCAYRIFSLTDDKDHNKRFNMFSTSAYVTHKDICQIKSLHDQMVIAIIAPEETKLEIPTPTEDCIQMHLKSCMGPINVLTCEPEAALASTSEKARFVASSGSDMGTSEAPWRFRT
;
A
#
# COMPACT_ATOMS: atom_id res chain seq x y z
N MET A 1 20.60 -28.00 -16.29
CA MET A 1 19.87 -27.95 -15.00
C MET A 1 19.46 -26.51 -14.71
N GLU A 2 20.37 -25.56 -14.82
CA GLU A 2 20.10 -24.11 -14.76
C GLU A 2 19.04 -23.66 -15.79
N GLU A 3 19.16 -24.08 -17.05
CA GLU A 3 18.20 -23.73 -18.12
C GLU A 3 16.74 -24.12 -17.83
N VAL A 4 16.51 -25.19 -17.04
CA VAL A 4 15.16 -25.61 -16.66
C VAL A 4 14.59 -24.66 -15.60
N LEU A 5 15.42 -24.24 -14.64
CA LEU A 5 15.03 -23.29 -13.60
C LEU A 5 14.73 -21.92 -14.22
N ASP A 6 15.57 -21.46 -15.14
CA ASP A 6 15.37 -20.19 -15.87
C ASP A 6 14.08 -20.20 -16.68
N GLY A 7 13.76 -21.33 -17.32
CA GLY A 7 12.48 -21.54 -18.00
C GLY A 7 11.29 -21.35 -17.04
N LEU A 8 11.33 -21.97 -15.86
CA LEU A 8 10.27 -21.85 -14.85
C LEU A 8 10.14 -20.43 -14.27
N ILE A 9 11.25 -19.73 -14.05
CA ILE A 9 11.26 -18.34 -13.58
C ILE A 9 10.60 -17.44 -14.63
N LYS A 10 10.98 -17.62 -15.90
CA LYS A 10 10.42 -16.86 -17.02
C LYS A 10 8.91 -17.08 -17.17
N ASP A 11 8.46 -18.32 -17.06
CA ASP A 11 7.04 -18.67 -17.13
C ASP A 11 6.26 -18.06 -15.96
N CYS A 12 6.83 -18.09 -14.75
CA CYS A 12 6.23 -17.47 -13.57
C CYS A 12 6.09 -15.95 -13.74
N ALA A 13 7.17 -15.27 -14.16
CA ALA A 13 7.16 -13.83 -14.39
C ALA A 13 6.15 -13.43 -15.47
N TYR A 14 6.08 -14.20 -16.57
CA TYR A 14 5.11 -13.95 -17.64
C TYR A 14 3.66 -14.03 -17.16
N ARG A 15 3.35 -15.03 -16.32
CA ARG A 15 2.00 -15.19 -15.76
C ARG A 15 1.62 -14.03 -14.84
N ILE A 16 2.54 -13.54 -14.01
CA ILE A 16 2.28 -12.38 -13.14
C ILE A 16 2.02 -11.15 -14.01
N PHE A 17 2.90 -10.86 -14.96
CA PHE A 17 2.78 -9.70 -15.85
C PHE A 17 1.46 -9.74 -16.64
N SER A 18 1.10 -10.89 -17.20
CA SER A 18 -0.14 -11.04 -17.96
C SER A 18 -1.41 -10.81 -17.13
N LEU A 19 -1.33 -11.00 -15.81
CA LEU A 19 -2.45 -10.74 -14.89
C LEU A 19 -2.49 -9.30 -14.39
N THR A 20 -1.36 -8.58 -14.40
CA THR A 20 -1.22 -7.23 -13.83
C THR A 20 -1.10 -6.11 -14.88
N ASP A 21 -0.71 -6.40 -16.12
CA ASP A 21 -0.53 -5.39 -17.19
C ASP A 21 -1.87 -4.98 -17.81
N ASP A 22 -2.27 -3.73 -17.59
CA ASP A 22 -3.59 -3.19 -17.94
C ASP A 22 -3.65 -2.62 -19.37
N LYS A 23 -2.92 -3.24 -20.32
CA LYS A 23 -2.78 -2.70 -21.68
C LYS A 23 -3.88 -3.11 -22.66
N ASP A 24 -4.69 -4.11 -22.33
CA ASP A 24 -5.77 -4.57 -23.21
C ASP A 24 -7.15 -4.29 -22.62
N HIS A 25 -7.80 -3.26 -23.18
CA HIS A 25 -9.21 -2.88 -23.00
C HIS A 25 -10.23 -3.95 -23.46
N ASN A 26 -9.88 -5.24 -23.42
CA ASN A 26 -10.79 -6.30 -23.80
C ASN A 26 -11.72 -6.64 -22.62
N LYS A 27 -13.01 -6.29 -22.75
CA LYS A 27 -14.07 -6.35 -21.73
C LYS A 27 -14.21 -7.68 -20.96
N ARG A 28 -13.61 -8.78 -21.43
CA ARG A 28 -13.60 -10.09 -20.73
C ARG A 28 -12.49 -10.20 -19.67
N PHE A 29 -11.39 -9.45 -19.82
CA PHE A 29 -10.23 -9.49 -18.91
C PHE A 29 -10.30 -8.42 -17.80
N ASN A 30 -11.21 -7.45 -17.93
CA ASN A 30 -11.45 -6.37 -16.96
C ASN A 30 -11.88 -6.86 -15.56
N MET A 31 -12.41 -8.08 -15.43
CA MET A 31 -12.89 -8.61 -14.14
C MET A 31 -11.77 -8.71 -13.10
N PHE A 32 -10.54 -9.05 -13.51
CA PHE A 32 -9.40 -9.17 -12.58
C PHE A 32 -8.81 -7.80 -12.21
N SER A 33 -8.62 -6.87 -13.17
CA SER A 33 -8.17 -5.50 -12.88
C SER A 33 -9.13 -4.75 -11.94
N THR A 34 -10.43 -5.04 -12.00
CA THR A 34 -11.40 -4.47 -11.04
C THR A 34 -11.43 -5.15 -9.68
N SER A 35 -10.82 -6.33 -9.54
CA SER A 35 -10.85 -7.15 -8.31
C SER A 35 -9.54 -7.13 -7.53
N ALA A 36 -8.51 -6.47 -8.04
CA ALA A 36 -7.23 -6.33 -7.37
C ALA A 36 -7.28 -5.24 -6.28
N TYR A 37 -8.16 -5.43 -5.30
CA TYR A 37 -8.25 -4.56 -4.13
C TYR A 37 -8.48 -5.33 -2.85
N VAL A 38 -8.06 -4.69 -1.75
CA VAL A 38 -8.37 -5.15 -0.40
C VAL A 38 -9.27 -4.13 0.28
N THR A 39 -10.18 -4.61 1.12
CA THR A 39 -11.04 -3.76 1.93
C THR A 39 -10.52 -3.68 3.35
N HIS A 40 -11.02 -2.68 4.10
CA HIS A 40 -10.76 -2.58 5.54
C HIS A 40 -11.09 -3.89 6.28
N LYS A 41 -12.20 -4.55 5.91
CA LYS A 41 -12.62 -5.82 6.52
C LYS A 41 -11.60 -6.93 6.30
N ASP A 42 -11.01 -7.02 5.12
CA ASP A 42 -10.00 -8.04 4.79
C ASP A 42 -8.74 -7.84 5.65
N ILE A 43 -8.32 -6.58 5.82
CA ILE A 43 -7.18 -6.21 6.68
C ILE A 43 -7.48 -6.57 8.14
N CYS A 44 -8.67 -6.22 8.65
CA CYS A 44 -9.07 -6.54 10.01
C CYS A 44 -9.21 -8.05 10.27
N GLN A 45 -9.44 -8.87 9.26
CA GLN A 45 -9.51 -10.33 9.43
C GLN A 45 -8.12 -10.97 9.65
N ILE A 46 -7.04 -10.25 9.39
CA ILE A 46 -5.67 -10.74 9.60
C ILE A 46 -5.39 -10.73 11.10
N LYS A 47 -5.43 -11.92 11.71
CA LYS A 47 -5.35 -12.07 13.17
C LYS A 47 -4.14 -11.40 13.82
N SER A 48 -3.00 -11.40 13.13
CA SER A 48 -1.76 -10.79 13.65
C SER A 48 -1.80 -9.26 13.70
N LEU A 49 -2.76 -8.62 13.03
CA LEU A 49 -2.88 -7.15 12.94
C LEU A 49 -3.98 -6.58 13.85
N HIS A 50 -4.75 -7.39 14.57
CA HIS A 50 -5.91 -6.93 15.35
C HIS A 50 -5.58 -5.89 16.43
N ASP A 51 -4.44 -6.04 17.10
CA ASP A 51 -4.01 -5.15 18.19
C ASP A 51 -2.89 -4.19 17.75
N GLN A 52 -2.76 -3.96 16.44
CA GLN A 52 -1.71 -3.11 15.87
C GLN A 52 -2.33 -1.99 15.01
N MET A 53 -1.68 -0.82 14.99
CA MET A 53 -2.00 0.23 14.03
C MET A 53 -1.49 -0.18 12.64
N VAL A 54 -2.38 -0.20 11.65
CA VAL A 54 -2.00 -0.50 10.26
C VAL A 54 -1.97 0.80 9.46
N ILE A 55 -0.87 1.03 8.77
CA ILE A 55 -0.69 2.18 7.88
C ILE A 55 -0.52 1.64 6.46
N ALA A 56 -1.50 1.90 5.62
CA ALA A 56 -1.45 1.53 4.22
C ALA A 56 -0.98 2.72 3.38
N ILE A 57 0.08 2.50 2.60
CA ILE A 57 0.73 3.52 1.78
C ILE A 57 0.53 3.15 0.32
N ILE A 58 -0.05 4.08 -0.44
CA ILE A 58 -0.15 4.02 -1.89
C ILE A 58 0.76 5.11 -2.42
N ALA A 59 1.80 4.72 -3.12
CA ALA A 59 2.76 5.64 -3.69
C ALA A 59 2.99 5.30 -5.16
N PRO A 60 3.22 6.29 -6.03
CA PRO A 60 3.50 6.04 -7.43
C PRO A 60 4.86 5.36 -7.59
N GLU A 61 5.15 4.92 -8.81
CA GLU A 61 6.45 4.36 -9.17
C GLU A 61 7.59 5.32 -8.79
N GLU A 62 8.78 4.73 -8.60
CA GLU A 62 10.00 5.42 -8.17
C GLU A 62 9.95 6.07 -6.77
N THR A 63 8.90 5.82 -5.97
CA THR A 63 8.87 6.27 -4.57
C THR A 63 9.94 5.56 -3.76
N LYS A 64 10.78 6.35 -3.08
CA LYS A 64 11.86 5.87 -2.20
C LYS A 64 11.38 5.80 -0.76
N LEU A 65 11.58 4.65 -0.13
CA LEU A 65 11.39 4.41 1.29
C LEU A 65 12.77 4.38 1.97
N GLU A 66 13.01 5.32 2.89
CA GLU A 66 14.22 5.35 3.71
C GLU A 66 13.82 5.15 5.18
N ILE A 67 14.49 4.22 5.86
CA ILE A 67 14.35 4.01 7.30
C ILE A 67 15.70 4.39 7.92
N PRO A 68 15.83 5.62 8.45
CA PRO A 68 17.03 6.02 9.18
C PRO A 68 17.28 5.12 10.39
N THR A 69 18.52 5.05 10.85
CA THR A 69 18.84 4.38 12.12
C THR A 69 17.98 4.98 13.22
N PRO A 70 17.26 4.16 14.00
CA PRO A 70 16.42 4.65 15.07
C PRO A 70 17.27 5.38 16.11
N THR A 71 16.72 6.45 16.64
CA THR A 71 17.28 7.15 17.80
C THR A 71 16.66 6.60 19.08
N GLU A 72 17.23 6.91 20.25
CA GLU A 72 16.77 6.38 21.54
C GLU A 72 15.26 6.62 21.76
N ASP A 73 14.71 7.73 21.26
CA ASP A 73 13.33 8.15 21.50
C ASP A 73 12.40 8.03 20.28
N CYS A 74 12.92 7.78 19.07
CA CYS A 74 12.06 7.75 17.88
C CYS A 74 12.56 6.84 16.76
N ILE A 75 11.58 6.19 16.12
CA ILE A 75 11.72 5.47 14.86
C ILE A 75 11.09 6.34 13.78
N GLN A 76 11.83 6.57 12.69
CA GLN A 76 11.39 7.42 11.59
C GLN A 76 11.33 6.62 10.29
N MET A 77 10.41 7.02 9.42
CA MET A 77 10.25 6.47 8.08
C MET A 77 10.05 7.65 7.13
N HIS A 78 10.87 7.73 6.09
CA HIS A 78 10.80 8.78 5.08
C HIS A 78 10.35 8.18 3.75
N LEU A 79 9.28 8.75 3.19
CA LEU A 79 8.80 8.44 1.86
C LEU A 79 9.05 9.65 0.96
N LYS A 80 9.72 9.45 -0.16
CA LYS A 80 9.99 10.49 -1.16
C LYS A 80 9.48 10.03 -2.50
N SER A 81 8.56 10.79 -3.09
CA SER A 81 8.07 10.53 -4.44
C SER A 81 8.42 11.69 -5.37
N CYS A 82 8.79 11.36 -6.61
CA CYS A 82 9.03 12.31 -7.70
C CYS A 82 7.88 12.34 -8.71
N MET A 83 7.05 11.29 -8.77
CA MET A 83 6.08 11.05 -9.83
C MET A 83 4.61 11.27 -9.41
N GLY A 84 4.37 11.80 -8.21
CA GLY A 84 3.02 12.12 -7.75
C GLY A 84 2.87 12.17 -6.23
N PRO A 85 1.64 12.41 -5.75
CA PRO A 85 1.34 12.39 -4.32
C PRO A 85 1.38 10.97 -3.76
N ILE A 86 1.64 10.87 -2.45
CA ILE A 86 1.55 9.62 -1.70
C ILE A 86 0.24 9.65 -0.91
N ASN A 87 -0.58 8.63 -1.08
CA ASN A 87 -1.81 8.48 -0.33
C ASN A 87 -1.56 7.55 0.86
N VAL A 88 -1.92 8.02 2.06
CA VAL A 88 -1.75 7.27 3.30
C VAL A 88 -3.11 7.07 3.96
N LEU A 89 -3.37 5.84 4.37
CA LEU A 89 -4.61 5.45 5.02
C LEU A 89 -4.28 4.69 6.31
N THR A 90 -4.97 4.98 7.42
CA THR A 90 -4.70 4.39 8.75
C THR A 90 -5.88 3.58 9.29
N CYS A 91 -5.67 2.30 9.59
CA CYS A 91 -6.63 1.47 10.31
C CYS A 91 -6.21 1.43 11.79
N GLU A 92 -7.07 1.92 12.66
CA GLU A 92 -6.86 1.83 14.11
C GLU A 92 -7.42 0.51 14.64
N PRO A 93 -6.79 -0.10 15.66
CA PRO A 93 -7.37 -1.25 16.33
C PRO A 93 -8.66 -0.83 17.03
N GLU A 94 -9.66 -1.72 17.07
CA GLU A 94 -10.99 -1.47 17.68
C GLU A 94 -10.88 -0.95 19.13
N ALA A 95 -9.82 -1.32 19.85
CA ALA A 95 -9.54 -0.86 21.21
C ALA A 95 -9.12 0.62 21.32
N ALA A 96 -8.58 1.23 20.25
CA ALA A 96 -8.09 2.62 20.26
C ALA A 96 -9.20 3.67 20.10
N LEU A 97 -10.37 3.29 19.56
CA LEU A 97 -11.52 4.18 19.44
C LEU A 97 -12.16 4.53 20.80
N ALA A 98 -11.76 3.84 21.87
CA ALA A 98 -12.25 4.04 23.23
C ALA A 98 -11.33 4.89 24.12
N SER A 99 -10.13 5.27 23.67
CA SER A 99 -9.16 6.03 24.47
C SER A 99 -8.63 7.26 23.73
N THR A 100 -8.86 8.44 24.33
CA THR A 100 -8.22 9.70 23.91
C THR A 100 -6.70 9.66 24.08
N SER A 101 -5.97 10.12 23.06
CA SER A 101 -4.54 10.50 23.06
C SER A 101 -3.58 9.31 22.93
N GLU A 102 -2.81 9.14 21.84
CA GLU A 102 -1.85 10.08 21.24
C GLU A 102 -1.79 9.84 19.72
N LYS A 103 -2.17 10.83 18.90
CA LYS A 103 -2.14 10.70 17.43
C LYS A 103 -0.68 10.60 16.97
N ALA A 104 -0.34 9.54 16.24
CA ALA A 104 0.90 9.47 15.47
C ALA A 104 0.98 10.72 14.57
N ARG A 105 1.95 11.61 14.85
CA ARG A 105 2.20 12.80 14.02
C ARG A 105 2.90 12.36 12.74
N PHE A 106 2.11 12.15 11.69
CA PHE A 106 2.63 12.06 10.33
C PHE A 106 2.81 13.47 9.78
N VAL A 107 4.06 13.89 9.58
CA VAL A 107 4.38 15.15 8.89
C VAL A 107 4.62 14.82 7.42
N ALA A 108 3.57 14.90 6.61
CA ALA A 108 3.71 14.90 5.16
C ALA A 108 4.12 16.33 4.73
N SER A 109 5.38 16.53 4.36
CA SER A 109 5.80 17.78 3.73
C SER A 109 5.55 17.71 2.23
N SER A 110 4.33 18.04 1.80
CA SER A 110 4.01 18.35 0.41
C SER A 110 3.61 19.83 0.32
N GLY A 111 4.27 20.59 -0.55
CA GLY A 111 3.83 21.94 -0.87
C GLY A 111 2.47 21.92 -1.57
N SER A 112 1.56 22.74 -1.05
CA SER A 112 0.26 23.19 -1.61
C SER A 112 -0.99 22.35 -1.31
N ASP A 113 -1.98 23.07 -0.78
CA ASP A 113 -3.36 22.71 -0.41
C ASP A 113 -4.13 21.90 -1.47
N MET A 114 -4.99 20.98 -1.00
CA MET A 114 -6.47 21.11 -1.07
C MET A 114 -7.18 19.75 -0.96
N GLY A 115 -8.16 19.65 -0.05
CA GLY A 115 -9.32 18.76 -0.17
C GLY A 115 -9.29 17.42 0.59
N THR A 116 -9.96 17.38 1.75
CA THR A 116 -10.34 16.12 2.41
C THR A 116 -11.54 15.51 1.68
N SER A 117 -11.30 14.52 0.82
CA SER A 117 -12.35 13.67 0.24
C SER A 117 -12.35 12.33 0.95
N GLU A 118 -13.43 12.05 1.69
CA GLU A 118 -13.70 10.78 2.37
C GLU A 118 -14.02 9.70 1.33
N ALA A 119 -12.99 9.13 0.71
CA ALA A 119 -13.13 8.05 -0.26
C ALA A 119 -13.00 6.69 0.44
N PRO A 120 -13.88 5.72 0.15
CA PRO A 120 -13.82 4.39 0.74
C PRO A 120 -12.54 3.67 0.32
N TRP A 121 -11.93 2.97 1.27
CA TRP A 121 -10.71 2.17 1.16
C TRP A 121 -10.78 1.17 -0.02
N ARG A 122 -10.35 1.61 -1.20
CA ARG A 122 -10.22 0.82 -2.43
C ARG A 122 -8.78 0.92 -2.91
N PHE A 123 -7.93 0.03 -2.41
CA PHE A 123 -6.55 -0.10 -2.88
C PHE A 123 -6.54 -0.79 -4.23
N ARG A 124 -5.97 -0.21 -5.28
CA ARG A 124 -5.68 -1.00 -6.49
C ARG A 124 -4.22 -1.44 -6.45
N THR A 125 -3.94 -2.65 -6.92
CA THR A 125 -2.57 -3.08 -7.23
C THR A 125 -2.16 -2.57 -8.59
#